data_AF-A0A2R7RFY9-F1
#
_entry.id   AF-A0A2R7RFY9-F1
#
_cell.length_a   1.000
_cell.length_b   1.000
_cell.length_c   1.000
_cell.angle_alpha   90.00
_cell.angle_beta   90.00
_cell.angle_gamma   90.00
#
_symmetry.space_group_name_H-M   'P 1'
#
loop_
_entity.id
_entity.type
_entity.pdbx_description
1 polymer ?
#
loop_
_entity_poly.entity_id
_entity_poly.type
_entity_poly.pdbx_seq_one_letter_code
_entity_poly.pdbx_strand_id
1 'polypeptide(L)'
;MASINIEETKNQARALLNSRIKSVEELVQARQRVADLKDQLTAAERDDKRAYVKATRDGWSPEELKKLGLEPAAAGRRRKAQAKTAGVPADTAAGTDSAEPETV
;
A
#
# COMPACT_ATOMS: atom_id res chain seq x y z
N MET A 1 -37.35 -18.62 32.03
CA MET A 1 -37.45 -18.44 30.57
C MET A 1 -37.43 -16.95 30.30
N ALA A 2 -36.35 -16.40 29.74
CA ALA A 2 -36.33 -14.99 29.38
C ALA A 2 -37.34 -14.76 28.25
N SER A 3 -38.37 -13.96 28.51
CA SER A 3 -39.34 -13.55 27.50
C SER A 3 -38.61 -12.68 26.46
N ILE A 4 -38.51 -13.17 25.22
CA ILE A 4 -37.92 -12.42 24.11
C ILE A 4 -38.75 -11.16 23.87
N ASN A 5 -38.13 -9.98 23.97
CA ASN A 5 -38.74 -8.69 23.70
C ASN A 5 -38.40 -8.25 22.27
N ILE A 6 -39.43 -8.04 21.45
CA ILE A 6 -39.28 -7.72 20.02
C ILE A 6 -38.64 -6.34 19.78
N GLU A 7 -38.97 -5.33 20.58
CA GLU A 7 -38.40 -3.98 20.42
C GLU A 7 -36.94 -3.95 20.85
N GLU A 8 -36.58 -4.69 21.91
CA GLU A 8 -35.19 -4.82 22.34
C GLU A 8 -34.34 -5.51 21.27
N THR A 9 -34.83 -6.62 20.72
CA THR A 9 -34.14 -7.39 19.67
C THR A 9 -33.92 -6.54 18.40
N LYS A 10 -34.93 -5.75 18.02
CA LYS A 10 -34.87 -4.83 16.88
C LYS A 10 -33.88 -3.70 17.11
N ASN A 11 -33.81 -3.14 18.32
CA ASN A 11 -32.83 -2.12 18.68
C ASN A 11 -31.41 -2.67 18.66
N GLN A 12 -31.21 -3.88 19.17
CA GLN A 12 -29.91 -4.58 19.11
C GLN A 12 -29.47 -4.84 17.67
N ALA A 13 -30.38 -5.32 16.80
CA ALA A 13 -30.07 -5.54 15.39
C ALA A 13 -29.66 -4.24 14.66
N ARG A 14 -30.35 -3.13 14.94
CA ARG A 14 -29.99 -1.81 14.41
C ARG A 14 -28.64 -1.33 14.93
N ALA A 15 -28.37 -1.49 16.22
CA ALA A 15 -27.09 -1.10 16.82
C ALA A 15 -25.91 -1.87 16.19
N LEU A 16 -26.07 -3.19 15.96
CA LEU A 16 -25.08 -4.00 15.27
C LEU A 16 -24.85 -3.54 13.83
N LEU A 17 -25.93 -3.24 13.09
CA LEU A 17 -25.82 -2.73 11.72
C LEU A 17 -25.10 -1.38 11.70
N ASN A 18 -25.45 -0.45 12.58
CA ASN A 18 -24.80 0.85 12.68
C ASN A 18 -23.31 0.72 13.02
N SER A 19 -22.95 -0.20 13.92
CA SER A 19 -21.55 -0.48 14.23
C SER A 19 -20.78 -0.97 13.01
N ARG A 20 -21.36 -1.89 12.23
CA ARG A 20 -20.74 -2.39 10.99
C ARG A 20 -20.61 -1.30 9.93
N ILE A 21 -21.64 -0.48 9.76
CA ILE A 21 -21.62 0.67 8.84
C ILE A 21 -20.46 1.60 9.22
N LYS A 22 -20.33 1.94 10.50
CA LYS A 22 -19.24 2.80 10.98
C LYS A 22 -17.85 2.23 10.65
N SER A 23 -17.63 0.92 10.83
CA SER A 23 -16.35 0.31 10.45
C SER A 23 -16.06 0.40 8.95
N VAL A 24 -17.08 0.28 8.10
CA VAL A 24 -16.92 0.44 6.65
C VAL A 24 -16.64 1.90 6.30
N GLU A 25 -17.33 2.86 6.92
CA GLU A 25 -17.07 4.29 6.74
C GLU A 25 -15.63 4.66 7.11
N GLU A 26 -15.15 4.19 8.26
CA GLU A 26 -13.77 4.40 8.69
C GLU A 26 -12.76 3.81 7.70
N LEU A 27 -13.02 2.61 7.17
CA LEU A 27 -12.18 2.00 6.14
C LEU A 27 -12.17 2.81 4.85
N VAL A 28 -13.32 3.31 4.39
CA VAL A 28 -13.42 4.13 3.18
C VAL A 28 -12.66 5.44 3.39
N GLN A 29 -12.82 6.10 4.54
CA GLN A 29 -12.06 7.31 4.86
C GLN A 29 -10.55 7.05 4.90
N ALA A 30 -10.12 5.93 5.49
CA ALA A 30 -8.71 5.55 5.51
C ALA A 30 -8.18 5.33 4.09
N ARG A 31 -8.94 4.64 3.22
CA ARG A 31 -8.57 4.44 1.81
C ARG A 31 -8.48 5.75 1.04
N GLN A 32 -9.42 6.68 1.27
CA GLN A 32 -9.38 8.00 0.65
C GLN A 32 -8.12 8.76 1.07
N ARG A 33 -7.82 8.81 2.38
CA ARG A 33 -6.59 9.46 2.89
C ARG A 33 -5.33 8.84 2.28
N VAL A 34 -5.29 7.51 2.10
CA VAL A 34 -4.16 6.85 1.45
C VAL A 34 -4.01 7.28 -0.01
N ALA A 35 -5.11 7.43 -0.75
CA ALA A 35 -5.07 7.93 -2.12
C ALA A 35 -4.57 9.39 -2.15
N ASP A 36 -5.15 10.26 -1.32
CA ASP A 36 -4.77 11.68 -1.25
C ASP A 36 -3.27 11.85 -0.92
N LEU A 37 -2.76 11.06 0.05
CA LEU A 37 -1.35 11.09 0.44
C LEU A 37 -0.43 10.57 -0.66
N LYS A 38 -0.86 9.58 -1.46
CA LYS A 38 -0.09 9.12 -2.62
C LYS A 38 -0.02 10.20 -3.67
N ASP A 39 -1.11 10.90 -3.93
CA ASP A 39 -1.12 12.00 -4.90
C ASP A 39 -0.21 13.14 -4.43
N GLN A 40 -0.28 13.52 -3.15
CA GLN A 40 0.64 14.50 -2.55
C GLN A 40 2.11 14.03 -2.64
N LEU A 41 2.38 12.75 -2.40
CA LEU A 41 3.71 12.19 -2.55
C LEU A 41 4.21 12.30 -3.99
N THR A 42 3.38 11.98 -4.99
CA THR A 42 3.80 12.12 -6.40
C THR A 42 4.07 13.57 -6.80
N ALA A 43 3.27 14.51 -6.29
CA ALA A 43 3.49 15.94 -6.51
C ALA A 43 4.81 16.40 -5.86
N ALA A 44 5.04 16.03 -4.60
CA ALA A 44 6.27 16.33 -3.89
C ALA A 44 7.50 15.71 -4.58
N GLU A 45 7.42 14.46 -5.04
CA GLU A 45 8.50 13.80 -5.79
C GLU A 45 8.81 14.53 -7.12
N ARG A 46 7.79 15.09 -7.78
CA ARG A 46 8.00 15.87 -9.00
C ARG A 46 8.69 17.19 -8.70
N ASP A 47 8.28 17.87 -7.63
CA ASP A 47 8.84 19.15 -7.25
C ASP A 47 10.28 19.01 -6.73
N ASP A 48 10.59 17.93 -6.01
CA ASP A 48 11.96 17.54 -5.64
C ASP A 48 12.86 17.36 -6.87
N LYS A 49 12.42 16.58 -7.87
CA LYS A 49 13.16 16.42 -9.13
C LYS A 49 13.39 17.76 -9.84
N ARG A 50 12.39 18.64 -9.86
CA ARG A 50 12.50 19.98 -10.46
C ARG A 50 13.52 20.84 -9.70
N ALA A 51 13.52 20.79 -8.37
CA ALA A 51 14.47 21.50 -7.53
C ALA A 51 15.91 20.99 -7.75
N TYR A 52 16.11 19.67 -7.84
CA TYR A 52 17.40 19.08 -8.16
C TYR A 52 17.91 19.54 -9.54
N VAL A 53 17.06 19.47 -10.58
CA VAL A 53 17.43 19.96 -11.92
C VAL A 53 17.74 21.45 -11.89
N LYS A 54 16.95 22.26 -11.19
CA LYS A 54 17.22 23.69 -11.02
C LYS A 54 18.58 23.92 -10.37
N ALA A 55 18.90 23.23 -9.27
CA ALA A 55 20.20 23.33 -8.62
C ALA A 55 21.36 22.99 -9.57
N THR A 56 21.22 21.92 -10.38
CA THR A 56 22.24 21.58 -11.39
C THR A 56 22.39 22.64 -12.49
N ARG A 57 21.31 23.34 -12.85
CA ARG A 57 21.36 24.47 -13.80
C ARG A 57 21.94 25.73 -13.19
N ASP A 58 21.73 25.93 -11.89
CA ASP A 58 22.28 27.04 -11.12
C ASP A 58 23.78 26.85 -10.80
N GLY A 59 24.41 25.79 -11.32
CA GLY A 59 25.85 25.55 -11.26
C GLY A 59 26.31 24.56 -10.20
N TRP A 60 25.38 23.96 -9.44
CA TRP A 60 25.73 22.93 -8.46
C TRP A 60 26.11 21.62 -9.13
N SER A 61 27.28 21.08 -8.81
CA SER A 61 27.67 19.76 -9.29
C SER A 61 26.99 18.64 -8.48
N PRO A 62 26.78 17.45 -9.09
CA PRO A 62 26.21 16.30 -8.38
C PRO A 62 27.00 15.89 -7.13
N GLU A 63 28.32 16.07 -7.13
CA GLU A 63 29.17 15.75 -5.98
C GLU A 63 29.02 16.74 -4.82
N GLU A 64 28.75 18.01 -5.12
CA GLU A 64 28.43 19.01 -4.09
C GLU A 64 27.05 18.75 -3.49
N LEU A 65 26.05 18.47 -4.32
CA LEU A 65 24.71 18.08 -3.84
C LEU A 65 24.79 16.80 -2.99
N LYS A 66 25.62 15.83 -3.38
CA LYS A 66 25.86 14.62 -2.61
C LYS A 66 26.56 14.88 -1.27
N LYS A 67 27.57 15.76 -1.24
CA LYS A 67 28.23 16.19 0.02
C LYS A 67 27.25 16.91 0.96
N LEU A 68 26.24 17.59 0.41
CA LEU A 68 25.14 18.20 1.17
C LEU A 68 24.03 17.21 1.55
N GLY A 69 24.14 15.93 1.16
CA GLY A 69 23.14 14.90 1.41
C GLY A 69 21.89 14.98 0.52
N LEU A 70 21.90 15.83 -0.50
CA LEU A 70 20.83 16.00 -1.49
C LEU A 70 21.05 15.04 -2.66
N GLU A 71 20.99 13.73 -2.38
CA GLU A 71 21.08 12.71 -3.42
C GLU A 71 19.81 12.68 -4.28
N PRO A 72 19.92 12.39 -5.60
CA PRO A 72 18.76 12.29 -6.45
C PRO A 72 17.80 11.21 -5.91
N ALA A 73 16.51 11.54 -5.76
CA ALA A 73 15.50 10.66 -5.16
C ALA A 73 15.41 9.24 -5.78
N ALA A 74 15.92 9.04 -6.99
CA ALA A 74 16.02 7.74 -7.65
C ALA A 74 17.05 6.78 -6.99
N ALA A 75 18.09 7.31 -6.34
CA ALA A 75 19.16 6.52 -5.73
C ALA A 75 18.72 5.75 -4.47
N GLY A 76 17.76 6.28 -3.71
CA GLY A 76 17.19 5.61 -2.54
C GLY A 76 16.24 4.47 -2.89
N ARG A 77 15.46 4.61 -3.97
CA ARG A 77 14.49 3.60 -4.41
C ARG A 77 15.16 2.31 -4.91
N ARG A 78 16.31 2.42 -5.59
CA ARG A 78 17.09 1.25 -6.06
C ARG A 78 17.67 0.43 -4.90
N ARG A 79 18.19 1.07 -3.85
CA ARG A 79 18.76 0.37 -2.67
C ARG A 79 17.72 -0.48 -1.92
N LYS A 80 16.46 -0.05 -1.83
CA LYS A 80 15.40 -0.83 -1.17
C LYS A 80 14.87 -2.01 -2.01
N ALA A 81 15.01 -1.96 -3.34
CA ALA A 81 14.55 -3.04 -4.21
C ALA A 81 15.47 -4.28 -4.15
N GLN A 82 16.79 -4.08 -4.03
CA GLN A 82 17.76 -5.18 -3.94
C GLN A 82 17.70 -5.97 -2.63
N ALA A 83 17.20 -5.38 -1.54
CA ALA A 83 17.04 -6.10 -0.28
C ALA A 83 15.84 -7.08 -0.27
N LYS A 84 14.89 -6.97 -1.23
CA LYS A 84 13.69 -7.81 -1.27
C LYS A 84 13.82 -9.08 -2.13
N THR A 85 14.86 -9.20 -2.95
CA THR A 85 15.04 -10.35 -3.86
C THR A 85 15.96 -11.44 -3.32
N ALA A 86 16.54 -11.28 -2.12
CA ALA A 86 17.52 -12.21 -1.56
C ALA A 86 16.92 -13.32 -0.66
N GLY A 87 15.60 -13.54 -0.69
CA GLY A 87 14.93 -14.45 0.24
C GLY A 87 13.73 -15.19 -0.34
N VAL A 88 13.92 -15.99 -1.38
CA VAL A 88 13.02 -17.12 -1.70
C VAL A 88 13.86 -18.27 -2.27
N PRO A 89 14.20 -19.31 -1.50
CA PRO A 89 14.43 -20.63 -2.06
C PRO A 89 13.06 -21.31 -2.17
N ALA A 90 12.46 -21.27 -3.36
CA ALA A 90 11.32 -22.14 -3.66
C ALA A 90 11.90 -23.44 -4.24
N ASP A 91 11.98 -24.40 -3.32
CA ASP A 91 12.32 -25.80 -3.54
C ASP A 91 11.48 -26.42 -4.66
N THR A 92 12.14 -27.29 -5.42
CA THR A 92 11.63 -27.99 -6.60
C THR A 92 11.20 -29.40 -6.18
N ALA A 93 9.94 -29.77 -6.40
CA ALA A 93 9.50 -31.17 -6.59
C ALA A 93 8.08 -31.13 -7.20
N ALA A 94 7.90 -31.33 -8.52
CA ALA A 94 7.88 -32.62 -9.21
C ALA A 94 6.77 -33.56 -8.69
N GLY A 95 5.70 -33.70 -9.49
CA GLY A 95 4.57 -34.57 -9.22
C GLY A 95 3.64 -34.63 -10.45
N THR A 96 4.16 -35.18 -11.54
CA THR A 96 3.39 -35.71 -12.67
C THR A 96 2.69 -36.99 -12.21
N ASP A 97 1.37 -37.12 -12.39
CA ASP A 97 0.72 -38.27 -13.08
C ASP A 97 -0.83 -38.22 -13.02
N SER A 98 -1.41 -38.46 -14.20
CA SER A 98 -2.69 -39.10 -14.56
C SER A 98 -3.85 -39.26 -13.56
N ALA A 99 -5.03 -38.77 -13.97
CA ALA A 99 -6.27 -39.56 -14.04
C ALA A 99 -7.38 -38.77 -14.77
N GLU A 100 -7.78 -39.25 -15.95
CA GLU A 100 -8.97 -38.81 -16.69
C GLU A 100 -10.26 -39.11 -15.92
N PRO A 101 -11.32 -38.28 -16.01
CA PRO A 101 -12.66 -38.68 -15.57
C PRO A 101 -13.52 -39.22 -16.74
N GLU A 102 -14.10 -40.37 -16.45
CA GLU A 102 -15.15 -41.14 -17.11
C GLU A 102 -16.37 -40.36 -17.68
N THR A 103 -16.88 -40.91 -18.80
CA THR A 103 -18.30 -41.16 -19.17
C THR A 103 -19.25 -39.99 -19.51
N VAL A 104 -19.75 -40.00 -20.75
CA VAL A 104 -21.17 -39.80 -21.14
C VAL A 104 -21.49 -40.74 -22.32
#